data_AF-A0A7X7VGH0-F1
#
_entry.id   AF-A0A7X7VGH0-F1
#
_cell.length_a   1.000
_cell.length_b   1.000
_cell.length_c   1.000
_cell.angle_alpha   90.00
_cell.angle_beta   90.00
_cell.angle_gamma   90.00
#
_symmetry.space_group_name_H-M   'P 1'
#
loop_
_entity.id
_entity.type
_entity.pdbx_description
1 polymer ?
#
loop_
_entity_poly.entity_id
_entity_poly.type
_entity_poly.pdbx_seq_one_letter_code
_entity_poly.pdbx_strand_id
1 'polypeptide(L)'
;MAKLKGINCKLYDGSDVIPTKDWTLDEGMDLQDTTDQGDASTEWTAMLGNGTVSFTGYWDPAVSAHTALVTKIRAGTAVSFTGIFSGTKGSGSAIGVTGSFILEKFTRKTAVKGIVEFDARGKVSGALTDATNL
;
A
#
# COMPACT_ATOMS: atom_id res chain seq x y z
N MET A 1 9.85 -13.47 -1.75
CA MET A 1 8.42 -13.18 -1.99
C MET A 1 8.30 -12.19 -3.12
N ALA A 2 7.26 -12.32 -3.94
CA ALA A 2 7.06 -11.44 -5.10
C ALA A 2 6.46 -10.11 -4.62
N LYS A 3 7.13 -9.00 -4.94
CA LYS A 3 6.57 -7.67 -4.72
C LYS A 3 5.56 -7.39 -5.83
N LEU A 4 4.34 -7.08 -5.46
CA LEU A 4 3.36 -6.55 -6.39
C LEU A 4 3.76 -5.11 -6.71
N LYS A 5 3.78 -4.78 -8.00
CA LYS A 5 3.99 -3.42 -8.49
C LYS A 5 2.75 -3.01 -9.26
N GLY A 6 2.44 -1.72 -9.19
CA GLY A 6 1.37 -1.18 -10.00
C GLY A 6 1.61 0.26 -10.42
N ILE A 7 0.56 0.82 -11.01
CA ILE A 7 0.46 2.20 -11.47
C ILE A 7 -0.74 2.88 -10.83
N ASN A 8 -0.86 4.20 -11.00
CA ASN A 8 -2.06 4.97 -10.63
C ASN A 8 -2.56 4.70 -9.21
N CYS A 9 -1.65 4.56 -8.25
CA CYS A 9 -2.07 4.45 -6.87
C CYS A 9 -2.44 5.82 -6.32
N LYS A 10 -3.52 5.83 -5.55
CA LYS A 10 -4.07 6.98 -4.86
C LYS A 10 -3.98 6.72 -3.36
N LEU A 11 -3.39 7.66 -2.65
CA LEU A 11 -3.55 7.75 -1.19
C LEU A 11 -4.75 8.63 -0.90
N TYR A 12 -5.48 8.31 0.17
CA TYR A 12 -6.66 9.06 0.55
C TYR A 12 -6.51 9.67 1.94
N ASP A 13 -6.88 10.94 2.03
CA ASP A 13 -7.18 11.62 3.28
C ASP A 13 -8.67 11.94 3.33
N GLY A 14 -9.47 11.00 3.85
CA GLY A 14 -10.92 11.10 3.73
C GLY A 14 -11.32 11.01 2.25
N SER A 15 -11.90 12.08 1.70
CA SER A 15 -12.26 12.18 0.28
C SER A 15 -11.14 12.71 -0.62
N ASP A 16 -10.10 13.31 -0.04
CA ASP A 16 -9.03 13.95 -0.82
C ASP A 16 -8.05 12.92 -1.37
N VAL A 17 -7.66 13.10 -2.63
CA VAL A 17 -6.79 12.19 -3.36
C VAL A 17 -5.39 12.77 -3.49
N ILE A 18 -4.39 12.00 -3.08
CA ILE A 18 -2.98 12.29 -3.29
C ILE A 18 -2.47 11.35 -4.39
N PRO A 19 -2.17 11.87 -5.59
CA PRO A 19 -1.66 11.05 -6.68
C PRO A 19 -0.25 10.56 -6.37
N THR A 20 -0.01 9.27 -6.59
CA THR A 20 1.34 8.68 -6.54
C THR A 20 1.83 8.39 -7.95
N LYS A 21 3.14 8.33 -8.11
CA LYS A 21 3.82 7.98 -9.36
C LYS A 21 3.99 6.46 -9.48
N ASP A 22 4.58 5.85 -8.46
CA ASP A 22 4.85 4.42 -8.38
C ASP A 22 4.46 3.93 -6.99
N TRP A 23 4.04 2.66 -6.92
CA TRP A 23 3.79 1.98 -5.66
C TRP A 23 4.22 0.51 -5.75
N THR A 24 4.56 -0.05 -4.59
CA THR A 24 4.81 -1.49 -4.43
C THR A 24 4.18 -1.99 -3.16
N LEU A 25 3.66 -3.21 -3.21
CA LEU A 25 3.12 -3.93 -2.07
C LEU A 25 3.85 -5.27 -1.95
N ASP A 26 4.45 -5.47 -0.79
CA ASP A 26 4.86 -6.77 -0.31
C ASP A 26 3.74 -7.26 0.60
N GLU A 27 3.00 -8.28 0.20
CA GLU A 27 1.86 -8.79 0.97
C GLU A 27 2.30 -9.48 2.26
N GLY A 28 3.60 -9.76 2.42
CA GLY A 28 4.16 -10.30 3.66
C GLY A 28 3.49 -11.63 4.06
N MET A 29 3.19 -12.49 3.07
CA MET A 29 2.69 -13.82 3.36
C MET A 29 3.72 -14.58 4.18
N ASP A 30 3.43 -14.81 5.45
CA ASP A 30 4.20 -15.79 6.21
C ASP A 30 3.86 -17.18 5.66
N LEU A 31 4.85 -17.85 5.07
CA LEU A 31 4.68 -19.22 4.63
C LEU A 31 4.69 -20.08 5.88
N GLN A 32 3.52 -20.28 6.46
CA GLN A 32 3.35 -21.09 7.65
C GLN A 32 3.66 -22.55 7.31
N ASP A 33 4.48 -23.18 8.14
CA ASP A 33 4.86 -24.58 7.97
C ASP A 33 3.62 -25.48 8.11
N THR A 34 3.35 -26.26 7.07
CA THR A 34 2.19 -27.18 6.97
C THR A 34 2.61 -28.65 7.15
N THR A 35 3.86 -28.90 7.56
CA THR A 35 4.44 -30.26 7.62
C THR A 35 3.65 -31.22 8.52
N ASP A 36 2.91 -30.73 9.52
CA ASP A 36 2.09 -31.52 10.43
C ASP A 36 0.58 -31.54 10.09
N GLN A 37 0.18 -31.08 8.90
CA GLN A 37 -1.22 -31.09 8.46
C GLN A 37 -1.68 -32.52 8.11
N GLY A 38 -1.90 -33.34 9.14
CA GLY A 38 -2.63 -34.59 9.02
C GLY A 38 -4.08 -34.35 8.57
N ASP A 39 -4.72 -35.41 8.08
CA ASP A 39 -6.04 -35.52 7.44
C ASP A 39 -7.26 -35.10 8.33
N ALA A 40 -7.04 -34.22 9.30
CA ALA A 40 -8.07 -33.60 10.11
C ALA A 40 -8.60 -32.35 9.39
N SER A 41 -9.88 -32.41 9.04
CA SER A 41 -10.77 -31.44 8.38
C SER A 41 -10.87 -30.07 9.07
N THR A 42 -9.73 -29.47 9.39
CA THR A 42 -9.59 -28.14 9.97
C THR A 42 -9.24 -27.19 8.83
N GLU A 43 -10.13 -26.25 8.50
CA GLU A 43 -9.84 -25.21 7.52
C GLU A 43 -8.79 -24.25 8.09
N TRP A 44 -7.60 -24.22 7.47
CA TRP A 44 -6.55 -23.28 7.82
C TRP A 44 -6.55 -22.12 6.82
N THR A 45 -6.70 -20.89 7.33
CA THR A 45 -6.68 -19.68 6.52
C THR A 45 -5.29 -19.06 6.60
N ALA A 46 -4.58 -18.98 5.47
CA ALA A 46 -3.33 -18.22 5.37
C ALA A 46 -3.61 -16.75 5.69
N MET A 47 -2.88 -16.18 6.66
CA MET A 47 -3.06 -14.78 7.05
C MET A 47 -1.98 -13.91 6.40
N LEU A 48 -2.42 -12.79 5.81
CA LEU A 48 -1.55 -11.71 5.36
C LEU A 48 -1.08 -10.92 6.59
N GLY A 49 -0.09 -11.44 7.30
CA GLY A 49 0.46 -10.80 8.51
C GLY A 49 1.81 -10.17 8.22
N ASN A 50 1.89 -8.83 8.20
CA ASN A 50 3.10 -8.01 8.06
C ASN A 50 3.48 -7.52 6.66
N GLY A 51 2.51 -7.38 5.76
CA GLY A 51 2.76 -6.74 4.47
C GLY A 51 3.33 -5.32 4.61
N THR A 52 4.24 -4.94 3.71
CA THR A 52 4.76 -3.56 3.62
C THR A 52 4.34 -2.93 2.32
N VAL A 53 3.96 -1.66 2.36
CA VAL A 53 3.60 -0.89 1.19
C VAL A 53 4.52 0.32 1.08
N SER A 54 4.92 0.67 -0.14
CA SER A 54 5.68 1.88 -0.41
C SER A 54 5.17 2.62 -1.62
N PHE A 55 5.25 3.94 -1.54
CA PHE A 55 4.74 4.89 -2.53
C PHE A 55 5.79 5.95 -2.79
N THR A 56 5.85 6.40 -4.04
CA THR A 56 6.60 7.59 -4.42
C THR A 56 5.70 8.53 -5.20
N GLY A 57 5.94 9.82 -5.09
CA GLY A 57 5.12 10.81 -5.77
C GLY A 57 5.72 12.21 -5.73
N TYR A 58 4.98 13.16 -6.29
CA TYR A 58 5.35 14.56 -6.25
C TYR A 58 4.72 15.23 -5.04
N TRP A 59 5.51 16.02 -4.34
CA TRP A 59 5.09 16.78 -3.19
C TRP A 59 4.85 18.23 -3.56
N ASP A 60 3.68 18.72 -3.23
CA ASP A 60 3.32 20.13 -3.32
C ASP A 60 2.76 20.61 -1.97
N PRO A 61 3.45 21.50 -1.24
CA PRO A 61 2.98 22.00 0.05
C PRO A 61 1.77 22.93 -0.06
N ALA A 62 1.43 23.44 -1.25
CA ALA A 62 0.22 24.23 -1.45
C ALA A 62 -1.06 23.37 -1.47
N VAL A 63 -0.92 22.05 -1.64
CA VAL A 63 -2.04 21.09 -1.62
C VAL A 63 -2.31 20.65 -0.18
N SER A 64 -3.51 20.92 0.32
CA SER A 64 -3.95 20.57 1.68
C SER A 64 -3.85 19.07 1.97
N ALA A 65 -4.20 18.21 1.01
CA ALA A 65 -4.13 16.77 1.16
C ALA A 65 -2.69 16.29 1.48
N HIS A 66 -1.68 16.90 0.86
CA HIS A 66 -0.28 16.59 1.14
C HIS A 66 0.10 16.96 2.58
N THR A 67 -0.25 18.17 3.03
CA THR A 67 0.09 18.61 4.40
C THR A 67 -0.66 17.81 5.46
N ALA A 68 -1.92 17.44 5.18
CA ALA A 68 -2.73 16.60 6.06
C ALA A 68 -2.20 15.16 6.16
N LEU A 69 -1.68 14.60 5.05
CA LEU A 69 -0.97 13.31 5.05
C LEU A 69 0.21 13.33 6.03
N VAL A 70 1.04 14.39 6.03
CA VAL A 70 2.17 14.52 6.97
C VAL A 70 1.70 14.56 8.42
N THR A 71 0.56 15.19 8.71
CA THR A 71 -0.03 15.20 10.04
C THR A 71 -0.48 13.81 10.48
N LYS A 72 -1.18 13.06 9.61
CA LYS A 72 -1.60 11.68 9.88
C LYS A 72 -0.41 10.75 10.11
N ILE A 73 0.64 10.90 9.30
CA ILE A 73 1.91 10.20 9.44
C ILE A 73 2.52 10.44 10.83
N ARG A 74 2.62 11.71 11.25
CA ARG A 74 3.19 12.07 12.57
C ARG A 74 2.35 11.56 13.74
N ALA A 75 1.03 11.47 13.55
CA ALA A 75 0.10 10.96 14.55
C ALA A 75 0.02 9.42 14.58
N GLY A 76 0.72 8.70 13.70
CA GLY A 76 0.64 7.24 13.61
C GLY A 76 -0.74 6.74 13.18
N THR A 77 -1.52 7.58 12.49
CA THR A 77 -2.87 7.23 12.04
C THR A 77 -2.80 6.43 10.74
N ALA A 78 -3.68 5.44 10.59
CA ALA A 78 -3.79 4.67 9.36
C ALA A 78 -4.22 5.55 8.17
N VAL A 79 -3.59 5.32 7.03
CA VAL A 79 -3.88 5.98 5.75
C VAL A 79 -4.41 4.93 4.79
N SER A 80 -5.55 5.20 4.17
CA SER A 80 -6.13 4.33 3.15
C SER A 80 -5.50 4.56 1.79
N PHE A 81 -5.38 3.49 1.01
CA PHE A 81 -4.84 3.54 -0.35
C PHE A 81 -5.63 2.63 -1.28
N THR A 82 -5.58 2.99 -2.56
CA THR A 82 -6.07 2.17 -3.66
C THR A 82 -5.02 2.15 -4.75
N GLY A 83 -4.58 0.97 -5.16
CA GLY A 83 -3.57 0.77 -6.20
C GLY A 83 -4.09 -0.07 -7.35
N ILE A 84 -3.83 0.35 -8.59
CA ILE A 84 -4.10 -0.46 -9.79
C ILE A 84 -2.84 -1.28 -10.09
N PHE A 85 -2.99 -2.59 -10.30
CA PHE A 85 -1.86 -3.43 -10.68
C PHE A 85 -1.42 -3.13 -12.12
N SER A 86 -0.11 -3.19 -12.38
CA SER A 86 0.41 -3.02 -13.75
C SER A 86 0.33 -4.31 -14.59
N GLY A 87 -0.41 -5.30 -14.10
CA GLY A 87 -0.64 -6.62 -14.69
C GLY A 87 -1.72 -7.37 -13.91
N THR A 88 -2.04 -8.60 -14.31
CA THR A 88 -3.02 -9.44 -13.61
C THR A 88 -2.44 -10.01 -12.32
N LYS A 89 -3.12 -9.81 -11.18
CA LYS A 89 -2.78 -10.54 -9.94
C LYS A 89 -3.28 -11.98 -10.10
N GLY A 90 -2.39 -12.88 -10.51
CA GLY A 90 -2.73 -14.28 -10.76
C GLY A 90 -3.75 -14.48 -11.89
N SER A 91 -4.62 -15.48 -11.78
CA SER A 91 -5.66 -15.81 -12.76
C SER A 91 -6.98 -15.05 -12.58
N GLY A 92 -7.06 -14.10 -11.64
CA GLY A 92 -8.30 -13.46 -11.21
C GLY A 92 -8.65 -12.14 -11.91
N SER A 93 -9.92 -11.75 -11.82
CA SER A 93 -10.49 -10.48 -12.33
C SER A 93 -10.09 -9.23 -11.52
N ALA A 94 -9.18 -9.36 -10.55
CA ALA A 94 -8.73 -8.25 -9.72
C ALA A 94 -7.84 -7.31 -10.53
N ILE A 95 -8.26 -6.06 -10.68
CA ILE A 95 -7.53 -5.00 -11.39
C ILE A 95 -6.69 -4.14 -10.43
N GLY A 96 -6.90 -4.29 -9.13
CA GLY A 96 -6.12 -3.58 -8.11
C GLY A 96 -6.40 -4.06 -6.70
N VAL A 97 -5.98 -3.25 -5.73
CA VAL A 97 -6.10 -3.53 -4.29
C VAL A 97 -6.49 -2.26 -3.55
N THR A 98 -7.33 -2.41 -2.54
CA THR A 98 -7.62 -1.36 -1.56
C THR A 98 -7.21 -1.85 -0.17
N GLY A 99 -6.69 -0.95 0.65
CA GLY A 99 -6.27 -1.26 2.01
C GLY A 99 -5.94 -0.03 2.81
N SER A 100 -5.43 -0.26 4.02
CA SER A 100 -4.86 0.80 4.86
C SER A 100 -3.45 0.42 5.32
N PHE A 101 -2.65 1.42 5.65
CA PHE A 101 -1.30 1.23 6.18
C PHE A 101 -0.97 2.29 7.23
N ILE A 102 -0.07 1.97 8.14
CA ILE A 102 0.55 2.92 9.05
C ILE A 102 1.93 3.25 8.50
N LEU A 103 2.20 4.54 8.29
CA LEU A 103 3.48 4.95 7.74
C LEU A 103 4.60 4.84 8.77
N GLU A 104 5.70 4.21 8.40
CA GLU A 104 6.90 4.05 9.24
C GLU A 104 8.03 4.97 8.79
N LYS A 105 8.10 5.29 7.49
CA LYS A 105 9.13 6.13 6.90
C LYS A 105 8.54 7.11 5.89
N PHE A 106 8.89 8.38 6.06
CA PHE A 106 8.58 9.44 5.10
C PHE A 106 9.82 10.26 4.81
N THR A 107 10.15 10.46 3.54
CA THR A 107 11.23 11.34 3.13
C THR A 107 10.78 12.25 2.01
N ARG A 108 11.31 13.46 1.98
CA ARG A 108 11.14 14.42 0.88
C ARG A 108 12.50 14.83 0.39
N LYS A 109 12.67 14.90 -0.93
CA LYS A 109 13.89 15.36 -1.57
C LYS A 109 13.52 16.37 -2.65
N THR A 110 14.26 17.46 -2.71
CA THR A 110 14.14 18.42 -3.82
C THR A 110 15.06 17.97 -4.94
N ALA A 111 14.51 17.70 -6.12
CA ALA A 111 15.31 17.42 -7.30
C ALA A 111 15.98 18.70 -7.83
N VAL A 112 17.05 18.56 -8.61
CA VAL A 112 17.79 19.68 -9.23
C VAL A 112 16.91 20.59 -10.09
N LYS A 113 15.72 20.12 -10.50
CA LYS A 113 14.72 20.86 -11.28
C LYS A 113 13.63 21.55 -10.46
N GLY A 114 13.79 21.65 -9.13
CA GLY A 114 12.84 22.34 -8.24
C GLY A 114 11.57 21.55 -7.90
N ILE A 115 11.39 20.37 -8.49
CA ILE A 115 10.29 19.46 -8.14
C ILE A 115 10.65 18.70 -6.86
N VAL A 116 9.77 18.75 -5.87
CA VAL A 116 9.93 17.97 -4.63
C VAL A 116 9.30 16.60 -4.84
N GLU A 117 10.05 15.54 -4.58
CA GLU A 117 9.55 14.17 -4.58
C GLU A 117 9.42 13.68 -3.13
N PHE A 118 8.40 12.87 -2.87
CA PHE A 118 8.27 12.13 -1.62
C PHE A 118 8.45 10.64 -1.84
N ASP A 119 8.97 9.97 -0.80
CA ASP A 119 9.01 8.52 -0.65
C ASP A 119 8.39 8.18 0.71
N ALA A 120 7.41 7.29 0.69
CA ALA A 120 6.61 6.89 1.83
C ALA A 120 6.59 5.36 1.91
N ARG A 121 6.98 4.79 3.04
CA ARG A 121 6.88 3.35 3.32
C ARG A 121 6.21 3.08 4.67
N GLY A 122 5.35 2.07 4.71
CA GLY A 122 4.67 1.66 5.94
C GLY A 122 4.27 0.19 5.96
N LYS A 123 3.70 -0.21 7.09
CA LYS A 123 3.10 -1.55 7.27
C LYS A 123 1.62 -1.49 6.97
N VAL A 124 1.14 -2.49 6.25
CA VAL A 124 -0.29 -2.71 6.04
C VAL A 124 -0.96 -2.84 7.41
N SER A 125 -2.09 -2.15 7.56
CA SER A 125 -2.89 -2.11 8.77
C SER A 125 -4.31 -2.55 8.40
N GLY A 126 -4.70 -3.71 8.90
CA GLY A 126 -5.98 -4.34 8.56
C GLY A 126 -5.92 -5.20 7.29
N ALA A 127 -7.09 -5.53 6.77
CA ALA A 127 -7.23 -6.40 5.61
C ALA A 127 -6.93 -5.64 4.30
N LEU A 128 -6.33 -6.35 3.35
CA LEU A 128 -6.28 -5.95 1.95
C LEU A 128 -7.45 -6.58 1.21
N THR A 129 -8.09 -5.82 0.34
CA THR A 129 -9.22 -6.30 -0.47
C THR A 129 -8.89 -6.12 -1.94
N ASP A 130 -9.01 -7.21 -2.70
CA ASP A 130 -8.89 -7.17 -4.15
C ASP A 130 -10.04 -6.33 -4.73
N ALA A 131 -9.69 -5.40 -5.62
CA ALA A 131 -10.64 -4.53 -6.27
C ALA A 131 -10.86 -4.98 -7.72
N THR A 132 -12.12 -5.20 -8.08
CA THR A 132 -12.54 -5.58 -9.44
C THR A 132 -13.01 -4.38 -10.26
N ASN A 133 -13.31 -3.24 -9.62
CA ASN A 133 -13.64 -1.94 -10.21
C ASN A 133 -12.96 -0.83 -9.40
N LEU A 134 -12.30 0.14 -10.04
CA LEU A 134 -11.50 1.22 -9.42
C LEU A 134 -11.65 2.57 -10.12
#